data_AF-A0A5J6FAP3-F1
#
_entry.id   AF-A0A5J6FAP3-F1
#
_cell.length_a   1.000
_cell.length_b   1.000
_cell.length_c   1.000
_cell.angle_alpha   90.00
_cell.angle_beta   90.00
_cell.angle_gamma   90.00
#
_symmetry.space_group_name_H-M   'P 1'
#
loop_
_entity.id
_entity.type
_entity.pdbx_description
1 polymer ?
#
loop_
_entity_poly.entity_id
_entity_poly.type
_entity_poly.pdbx_seq_one_letter_code
_entity_poly.pdbx_strand_id
1 'polypeptide(L)' 'MRIRIGVVVLSVVLLFAAFVSGIPSQAETEAACRRSLDNTSTATHRPESCEDVSAETYRAFLLMYDLRAEGLD' A
#
# COMPACT_ATOMS: atom_id res chain seq x y z
N MET A 1 30.03 -28.03 14.70
CA MET A 1 28.90 -27.21 15.18
C MET A 1 28.82 -25.81 14.55
N ARG A 2 29.94 -25.13 14.26
CA ARG A 2 29.99 -23.79 13.61
C ARG A 2 29.29 -23.68 12.24
N ILE A 3 29.37 -24.71 11.39
CA ILE A 3 28.75 -24.71 10.05
C ILE A 3 27.21 -24.65 10.15
N ARG A 4 26.63 -25.27 11.19
CA ARG A 4 25.17 -25.29 11.40
C ARG A 4 24.61 -23.91 11.76
N ILE A 5 25.39 -23.08 12.43
CA ILE A 5 24.98 -21.72 12.83
C ILE A 5 24.95 -20.80 11.61
N GLY A 6 25.95 -20.90 10.72
CA GLY A 6 25.99 -20.10 9.49
C GLY A 6 24.81 -20.36 8.56
N VAL A 7 24.37 -21.61 8.42
CA VAL A 7 23.20 -21.98 7.60
C VAL A 7 21.92 -21.38 8.19
N VAL A 8 21.73 -21.49 9.51
CA VAL A 8 20.52 -20.96 10.18
C VAL A 8 20.41 -19.44 10.00
N VAL A 9 21.51 -18.71 10.19
CA VAL A 9 21.53 -17.25 10.00
C VAL A 9 21.21 -16.86 8.56
N LEU A 10 21.76 -17.57 7.58
CA LEU A 10 21.48 -17.30 6.16
C LEU A 10 19.99 -17.49 5.84
N SER A 11 19.37 -18.56 6.32
CA SER A 11 17.94 -18.80 6.12
C SER A 11 17.04 -17.74 6.78
N VAL A 12 17.42 -17.24 7.96
CA VAL A 12 16.67 -16.16 8.65
C VAL A 12 16.77 -14.86 7.86
N VAL A 13 17.96 -14.51 7.37
CA VAL A 13 18.17 -13.30 6.55
C VAL A 13 17.36 -13.37 5.26
N LEU A 14 17.32 -14.53 4.59
CA LEU A 14 16.54 -14.71 3.37
C LEU A 14 15.03 -14.59 3.60
N LEU A 15 14.52 -15.11 4.73
CA LEU A 15 13.11 -14.95 5.12
C LEU A 15 12.76 -13.49 5.40
N PHE A 16 13.62 -12.77 6.12
CA PHE A 16 13.42 -11.34 6.39
C PHE A 16 13.48 -10.50 5.11
N ALA A 17 14.42 -10.77 4.22
CA ALA A 17 14.52 -10.06 2.94
C ALA A 17 13.29 -10.27 2.07
N ALA A 18 12.80 -11.51 1.97
CA ALA A 18 11.58 -11.85 1.23
C ALA A 18 10.35 -11.15 1.82
N PHE A 19 10.26 -11.09 3.15
CA PHE A 19 9.17 -10.42 3.86
C PHE A 19 9.17 -8.91 3.59
N VAL A 20 10.33 -8.26 3.67
CA VAL A 20 10.46 -6.82 3.38
C VAL A 20 10.18 -6.51 1.91
N SER A 21 10.56 -7.39 0.97
CA SER A 21 10.22 -7.23 -0.45
C SER A 21 8.75 -7.53 -0.79
N GLY A 22 8.04 -8.20 0.11
CA GLY A 22 6.62 -8.52 -0.05
C GLY A 22 5.68 -7.48 0.55
N ILE A 23 6.20 -6.53 1.33
CA ILE A 23 5.41 -5.38 1.80
C ILE A 23 5.28 -4.43 0.61
N PRO A 24 4.06 -4.21 0.08
CA PRO A 24 3.87 -3.22 -0.97
C PRO A 24 4.42 -1.89 -0.46
N SER A 25 5.26 -1.26 -1.26
CA SER A 25 5.76 0.06 -0.90
C SER A 25 4.57 1.00 -0.69
N GLN A 26 4.68 1.98 0.21
CA GLN A 26 3.59 2.93 0.46
C GLN A 26 3.07 3.57 -0.84
N ALA A 27 3.97 3.80 -1.81
CA ALA A 27 3.63 4.30 -3.14
C ALA A 27 2.78 3.32 -3.97
N GLU A 28 3.00 2.02 -3.87
CA GLU A 28 2.18 1.00 -4.53
C GLU A 28 0.80 0.89 -3.88
N THR A 29 0.73 0.95 -2.55
CA THR A 29 -0.54 0.99 -1.81
C THR A 29 -1.35 2.23 -2.16
N GLU A 30 -0.72 3.40 -2.24
CA GLU A 30 -1.36 4.64 -2.66
C GLU A 30 -1.83 4.60 -4.12
N ALA A 31 -1.03 4.03 -5.02
CA ALA A 31 -1.40 3.86 -6.42
C ALA A 31 -2.56 2.87 -6.59
N ALA A 32 -2.57 1.78 -5.82
CA ALA A 32 -3.68 0.82 -5.79
C ALA A 32 -4.97 1.48 -5.28
N CYS A 33 -4.88 2.21 -4.16
CA CYS A 33 -5.98 2.99 -3.60
C CYS A 33 -6.54 4.00 -4.61
N ARG A 34 -5.68 4.73 -5.33
CA ARG A 34 -6.12 5.71 -6.33
C ARG A 34 -6.84 5.07 -7.52
N ARG A 35 -6.46 3.85 -7.92
CA ARG A 35 -7.13 3.10 -9.00
C ARG A 35 -8.46 2.50 -8.57
N SER A 36 -8.62 2.17 -7.28
CA SER A 36 -9.86 1.62 -6.74
C SER A 36 -10.91 2.69 -6.41
N LEU A 37 -10.55 3.98 -6.43
CA LEU A 37 -11.51 5.06 -6.22
C LEU A 37 -12.53 5.09 -7.35
N ASP A 38 -13.80 5.16 -6.95
CA ASP A 38 -14.97 5.13 -7.80
C ASP A 38 -16.07 6.04 -7.24
N ASN A 39 -17.21 6.12 -7.92
CA ASN A 39 -18.33 7.00 -7.51
C ASN A 39 -19.03 6.56 -6.21
N THR A 40 -18.76 5.36 -5.70
CA THR A 40 -19.25 4.90 -4.39
C THR A 40 -18.25 5.14 -3.25
N SER A 41 -17.00 5.46 -3.59
CA SER A 41 -15.95 5.77 -2.62
C SER A 41 -16.24 7.08 -1.90
N THR A 42 -16.34 7.03 -0.58
CA THR A 42 -16.57 8.21 0.28
C THR A 42 -15.67 8.19 1.50
N ALA A 43 -15.71 9.25 2.31
CA ALA A 43 -14.96 9.31 3.57
C ALA A 43 -15.35 8.19 4.56
N THR A 44 -16.56 7.65 4.47
CA THR A 44 -17.08 6.57 5.32
C THR A 44 -17.21 5.23 4.61
N HIS A 45 -17.08 5.21 3.28
CA HIS A 45 -17.08 3.99 2.47
C HIS A 45 -15.75 3.88 1.73
N ARG A 46 -14.79 3.18 2.35
CA ARG A 46 -13.42 3.11 1.91
C ARG A 46 -13.14 1.75 1.25
N PRO A 47 -12.53 1.72 0.04
CA PRO A 47 -12.09 0.47 -0.57
C PRO A 47 -11.05 -0.24 0.30
N GLU A 48 -11.04 -1.58 0.26
CA GLU A 48 -10.08 -2.42 1.00
C GLU A 48 -8.62 -2.05 0.67
N SER A 49 -8.33 -1.76 -0.61
CA SER A 49 -7.04 -1.27 -1.11
C SER A 49 -6.60 0.08 -0.52
N CYS A 50 -7.49 0.82 0.13
CA CYS A 50 -7.20 2.08 0.78
C CYS A 50 -7.08 1.96 2.31
N GLU A 51 -7.34 0.81 2.93
CA GLU A 51 -7.33 0.67 4.40
C GLU A 51 -5.99 1.06 5.03
N ASP A 52 -4.89 0.69 4.38
CA ASP A 52 -3.52 0.97 4.81
C ASP A 52 -3.05 2.41 4.50
N VAL A 53 -3.85 3.21 3.80
CA VAL A 53 -3.54 4.62 3.52
C VAL A 53 -4.00 5.48 4.69
N SER A 54 -3.29 6.57 5.00
CA SER A 54 -3.74 7.50 6.05
C SER A 54 -5.07 8.17 5.67
N ALA A 55 -5.88 8.54 6.67
CA ALA A 55 -7.16 9.21 6.41
C ALA A 55 -6.98 10.59 5.73
N GLU A 56 -5.88 11.29 6.02
CA GLU A 56 -5.55 12.57 5.39
C GLU A 56 -5.21 12.38 3.91
N THR A 57 -4.32 11.44 3.60
CA THR A 57 -3.94 11.09 2.22
C THR A 57 -5.16 10.65 1.40
N TYR A 58 -6.08 9.89 1.99
CA TYR A 58 -7.28 9.44 1.31
C TYR A 58 -8.28 10.56 1.02
N ARG A 59 -8.43 11.54 1.90
CA ARG A 59 -9.21 12.74 1.60
C ARG A 59 -8.62 13.52 0.42
N ALA A 60 -7.29 13.62 0.34
CA ALA A 60 -6.65 14.24 -0.80
C ALA A 60 -6.93 13.45 -2.10
N PHE A 61 -6.95 12.12 -2.05
CA PHE A 61 -7.28 11.31 -3.24
C PHE A 61 -8.75 11.44 -3.65
N LEU A 62 -9.69 11.50 -2.70
CA LEU A 62 -11.10 11.78 -2.99
C LEU A 62 -11.26 13.15 -3.67
N LEU A 63 -10.61 14.19 -3.14
CA LEU A 63 -10.63 15.52 -3.76
C LEU A 63 -10.07 15.50 -5.19
N MET A 64 -8.94 14.84 -5.41
CA MET A 64 -8.35 14.72 -6.76
C MET A 64 -9.23 13.92 -7.71
N TYR A 65 -9.95 12.92 -7.22
CA TYR A 65 -10.91 12.14 -8.00
C TYR A 65 -12.09 13.01 -8.44
N ASP A 66 -12.67 13.79 -7.52
CA ASP A 66 -13.79 14.71 -7.81
C ASP A 66 -13.34 15.78 -8.82
N LEU A 67 -12.18 16.42 -8.61
CA LEU A 67 -11.62 17.40 -9.54
C LEU A 67 -11.42 16.81 -10.95
N ARG A 68 -10.94 15.58 -11.04
CA ARG A 68 -10.80 14.87 -12.33
C ARG A 68 -12.17 14.58 -12.96
N ALA A 69 -13.16 14.16 -12.18
CA ALA A 69 -14.51 13.91 -12.67
C ALA A 69 -15.15 15.19 -13.23
N GLU A 70 -14.80 16.35 -12.68
CA GLU A 70 -15.20 17.68 -13.15
C GLU A 70 -14.35 18.21 -14.32
N GLY A 71 -13.31 17.48 -14.75
CA GLY A 71 -12.44 17.86 -15.86
C GLY A 71 -11.45 18.97 -15.53
N LEU A 72 -11.12 19.16 -14.25
CA LEU A 72 -10.21 20.17 -13.71
C LEU A 72 -8.77 19.64 -13.49
N ASP A 73 -8.34 18.62 -14.25
CA ASP A 73 -6.99 18.00 -14.17
C ASP A 73 -5.90 18.86 -14.84
#